data_AF-B2FS65-F1
#
_entry.id   AF-B2FS65-F1
#
_cell.length_a   1.000
_cell.length_b   1.000
_cell.length_c   1.000
_cell.angle_alpha   90.00
_cell.angle_beta   90.00
_cell.angle_gamma   90.00
#
_symmetry.space_group_name_H-M   'P 1'
#
loop_
_entity.id
_entity.type
_entity.pdbx_description
1 polymer ?
#
loop_
_entity_poly.entity_id
_entity_poly.type
_entity_poly.pdbx_seq_one_letter_code
_entity_poly.pdbx_strand_id
1 'polypeptide(L)'
;MIKMDSHDRIDLTGPWAGFGFQGGHMFTPEDHQLEPCDMAWWSLTCNNAREWRLMMAEAAPGTAAARRASATARSSVIYLAEALRIRRERRFGVGAPGSDAGASNVVYMSRGRGHASACEALS
;
A
#
# COMPACT_ATOMS: atom_id res chain seq x y z
N MET A 1 -26.73 39.00 2.95
CA MET A 1 -26.16 37.77 2.36
C MET A 1 -24.70 38.06 2.08
N ILE A 2 -23.80 37.57 2.95
CA ILE A 2 -22.36 37.76 2.76
C ILE A 2 -21.98 36.84 1.60
N LYS A 3 -21.57 37.43 0.47
CA LYS A 3 -21.05 36.70 -0.67
C LYS A 3 -19.62 36.33 -0.28
N MET A 4 -19.42 35.11 0.22
CA MET A 4 -18.07 34.58 0.40
C MET A 4 -17.48 34.45 -1.00
N ASP A 5 -16.47 35.28 -1.28
CA ASP A 5 -15.67 35.10 -2.49
C ASP A 5 -14.92 33.78 -2.33
N SER A 6 -15.10 32.87 -3.30
CA SER A 6 -14.44 31.57 -3.27
C SER A 6 -12.91 31.70 -3.31
N HIS A 7 -12.38 32.86 -3.67
CA HIS A 7 -10.96 33.18 -3.72
C HIS A 7 -10.44 33.84 -2.44
N ASP A 8 -11.30 34.10 -1.45
CA ASP A 8 -10.84 34.65 -0.18
C ASP A 8 -10.07 33.56 0.59
N ARG A 9 -8.90 33.93 1.10
CA ARG A 9 -7.99 32.98 1.74
C ARG A 9 -8.37 32.79 3.20
N ILE A 10 -8.60 31.54 3.59
CA ILE A 10 -8.88 31.15 4.96
C ILE A 10 -7.60 30.52 5.54
N ASP A 11 -6.88 31.28 6.36
CA ASP A 11 -5.70 30.78 7.07
C ASP A 11 -6.11 30.01 8.34
N LEU A 12 -5.48 28.86 8.54
CA LEU A 12 -5.62 28.09 9.76
C LEU A 12 -4.66 28.64 10.83
N THR A 13 -5.02 28.46 12.10
CA THR A 13 -4.27 28.99 13.25
C THR A 13 -3.82 27.88 14.20
N GLY A 14 -2.96 28.22 15.16
CA GLY A 14 -2.42 27.24 16.13
C GLY A 14 -1.42 26.28 15.49
N PRO A 15 -1.45 24.96 15.81
CA PRO A 15 -0.57 23.97 15.19
C PRO A 15 -0.70 23.86 13.66
N TRP A 16 -1.77 24.42 13.10
CA TRP A 16 -2.03 24.48 11.66
C TRP A 16 -1.62 25.83 11.04
N ALA A 17 -0.86 26.66 11.76
CA ALA A 17 -0.37 27.92 11.23
C ALA A 17 0.42 27.71 9.92
N GLY A 18 0.11 28.52 8.91
CA GLY A 18 0.70 28.43 7.57
C GLY A 18 -0.01 27.46 6.63
N PHE A 19 -0.94 26.63 7.13
CA PHE A 19 -1.92 25.97 6.28
C PHE A 19 -3.11 26.88 6.02
N GLY A 20 -3.79 26.69 4.90
CA GLY A 20 -4.98 27.46 4.58
C GLY A 20 -5.81 26.85 3.46
N PHE A 21 -6.95 27.45 3.18
CA PHE A 21 -7.80 27.11 2.05
C PHE A 21 -8.03 28.36 1.19
N GLN A 22 -7.94 28.21 -0.12
CA GLN A 22 -8.27 29.27 -1.07
C GLN A 22 -8.67 28.63 -2.40
N GLY A 23 -9.75 29.12 -3.03
CA GLY A 23 -10.15 28.65 -4.35
C GLY A 23 -10.56 27.17 -4.42
N GLY A 24 -10.83 26.51 -3.29
CA GLY A 24 -11.11 25.07 -3.23
C GLY A 24 -9.88 24.18 -3.04
N HIS A 25 -8.68 24.78 -2.94
CA HIS A 25 -7.42 24.08 -2.71
C HIS A 25 -6.93 24.31 -1.28
N MET A 26 -6.15 23.36 -0.77
CA MET A 26 -5.45 23.50 0.51
C MET A 26 -4.01 23.95 0.27
N PHE A 27 -3.52 24.86 1.09
CA PHE A 27 -2.15 25.35 1.06
C PHE A 27 -1.39 24.82 2.27
N THR A 28 -0.12 24.54 2.07
CA THR A 28 0.81 24.11 3.12
C THR A 28 1.77 25.25 3.45
N PRO A 29 2.36 25.25 4.66
CA PRO A 29 3.36 26.24 5.04
C PRO A 29 4.61 26.22 4.15
N GLU A 30 4.88 25.10 3.48
CA GLU A 30 5.94 24.93 2.48
C GLU A 30 5.54 25.44 1.08
N ASP A 31 4.41 26.13 0.95
CA ASP A 31 3.87 26.72 -0.29
C ASP A 31 3.42 25.68 -1.34
N HIS A 32 3.14 24.44 -0.94
CA HIS A 32 2.47 23.48 -1.82
C HIS A 32 0.96 23.70 -1.81
N GLN A 33 0.38 23.67 -3.00
CA GLN A 33 -1.07 23.62 -3.20
C GLN A 33 -1.50 22.17 -3.35
N LEU A 34 -2.56 21.79 -2.67
CA LEU A 34 -3.11 20.44 -2.66
C LEU A 34 -4.55 20.49 -3.14
N GLU A 35 -4.80 19.76 -4.22
CA GLU A 35 -6.12 19.60 -4.79
C GLU A 35 -6.98 18.66 -3.93
N PRO A 36 -8.32 18.77 -4.01
CA PRO A 36 -9.20 17.79 -3.39
C PRO A 36 -8.90 16.34 -3.78
N CYS A 37 -8.44 16.09 -5.02
CA CYS A 37 -8.06 14.76 -5.48
C CYS A 37 -6.76 14.25 -4.83
N ASP A 38 -5.80 15.14 -4.57
CA ASP A 38 -4.57 14.79 -3.85
C ASP A 38 -4.93 14.33 -2.44
N MET A 39 -5.84 15.03 -1.77
CA MET A 39 -6.32 14.67 -0.44
C MET A 39 -6.96 13.28 -0.40
N ALA A 40 -7.73 12.91 -1.42
CA ALA A 40 -8.30 11.57 -1.53
C ALA A 40 -7.19 10.50 -1.59
N TRP A 41 -6.16 10.72 -2.42
CA TRP A 41 -5.01 9.82 -2.52
C TRP A 41 -4.19 9.73 -1.23
N TRP A 42 -3.99 10.86 -0.55
CA TRP A 42 -3.34 10.91 0.77
C TRP A 42 -4.12 10.09 1.80
N SER A 43 -5.45 10.24 1.84
CA SER A 43 -6.31 9.47 2.75
C SER A 43 -6.21 7.96 2.50
N LEU A 44 -6.17 7.55 1.23
CA LEU A 44 -6.02 6.15 0.83
C LEU A 44 -4.65 5.60 1.26
N THR A 45 -3.59 6.37 1.06
CA THR A 45 -2.23 5.99 1.47
C THR A 45 -2.15 5.80 2.99
N CYS A 46 -2.76 6.71 3.76
CA CYS A 46 -2.87 6.59 5.21
C CYS A 46 -3.67 5.34 5.64
N ASN A 47 -4.77 5.02 4.95
CA ASN A 47 -5.56 3.81 5.20
C ASN A 47 -4.76 2.54 4.93
N ASN A 48 -4.05 2.47 3.80
CA ASN A 48 -3.17 1.33 3.48
C ASN A 48 -2.07 1.15 4.54
N ALA A 49 -1.45 2.24 4.99
CA ALA A 49 -0.45 2.19 6.05
C ALA A 49 -1.06 1.71 7.38
N ARG A 50 -2.31 2.09 7.68
CA ARG A 50 -3.03 1.62 8.88
C ARG A 50 -3.31 0.12 8.82
N GLU A 51 -3.86 -0.38 7.73
CA GLU A 51 -4.16 -1.80 7.56
C GLU A 51 -2.89 -2.64 7.61
N TRP A 52 -1.80 -2.15 7.02
CA TRP A 52 -0.48 -2.78 7.15
C TRP A 52 -0.03 -2.88 8.61
N ARG A 53 -0.15 -1.80 9.40
CA ARG A 53 0.22 -1.83 10.83
C ARG A 53 -0.62 -2.83 11.62
N LEU A 54 -1.92 -2.97 11.32
CA LEU A 54 -2.79 -3.95 11.97
C LEU A 54 -2.38 -5.38 11.62
N MET A 55 -2.12 -5.66 10.35
CA MET A 55 -1.62 -6.96 9.89
C MET A 55 -0.27 -7.31 10.55
N MET A 56 0.64 -6.34 10.67
CA MET A 56 1.93 -6.55 11.34
C MET A 56 1.79 -6.76 12.85
N ALA A 57 0.83 -6.10 13.50
CA ALA A 57 0.55 -6.31 14.92
C ALA A 57 -0.05 -7.71 15.18
N GLU A 58 -0.93 -8.20 14.31
CA GLU A 58 -1.49 -9.56 14.37
C GLU A 58 -0.41 -10.63 14.08
N ALA A 59 0.47 -10.36 13.10
CA ALA A 59 1.57 -11.24 12.76
C ALA A 59 2.74 -11.18 13.76
N ALA A 60 2.81 -10.14 14.58
CA ALA A 60 3.81 -10.05 15.63
C ALA A 60 3.61 -11.24 16.57
N PRO A 61 4.64 -12.05 16.84
CA PRO A 61 4.52 -13.19 17.72
C PRO A 61 4.20 -12.68 19.13
N GLY A 62 2.91 -12.67 19.47
CA GLY A 62 2.46 -12.45 20.82
C GLY A 62 3.01 -13.57 21.70
N THR A 63 3.32 -13.23 22.95
CA THR A 63 3.59 -14.09 24.11
C THR A 63 2.55 -15.22 24.36
N ALA A 64 1.62 -15.45 23.43
CA ALA A 64 0.73 -16.60 23.35
C ALA A 64 1.40 -17.88 22.83
N ALA A 65 2.63 -17.82 22.31
CA ALA A 65 3.42 -19.03 22.02
C ALA A 65 3.67 -19.88 23.29
N ALA A 66 3.58 -19.29 24.49
CA ALA A 66 3.65 -20.02 25.75
C ALA A 66 2.32 -20.72 26.15
N ARG A 67 1.18 -20.45 25.48
CA ARG A 67 -0.14 -20.96 25.91
C ARG A 67 -0.77 -22.00 24.99
N ARG A 68 -0.14 -22.37 23.87
CA ARG A 68 -0.67 -23.39 22.94
C ARG A 68 0.18 -24.66 22.85
N ALA A 69 0.94 -24.96 23.90
CA ALA A 69 1.49 -26.30 24.11
C ALA A 69 0.45 -27.32 24.61
N SER A 70 -0.84 -26.97 24.71
CA SER A 70 -1.90 -27.92 25.08
C SER A 70 -3.03 -27.90 24.06
N ALA A 71 -3.01 -28.86 23.14
CA ALA A 71 -4.16 -29.65 22.70
C ALA A 71 -3.87 -30.25 21.32
N THR A 72 -3.31 -31.46 21.37
CA THR A 72 -3.47 -32.51 20.37
C THR A 72 -4.91 -32.51 19.83
N ALA A 73 -5.14 -31.95 18.65
CA ALA A 73 -6.38 -32.14 17.90
C ALA A 73 -6.03 -32.34 16.43
N ARG A 74 -6.36 -33.55 15.94
CA ARG A 74 -6.23 -33.99 14.55
C ARG A 74 -7.12 -33.14 13.64
N SER A 75 -6.61 -31.98 13.25
CA SER A 75 -7.18 -31.12 12.22
C SER A 75 -6.07 -30.87 11.20
N SER A 76 -6.34 -31.12 9.93
CA SER A 76 -5.40 -30.87 8.83
C SER A 76 -5.30 -29.37 8.56
N VAL A 77 -4.84 -28.61 9.54
CA VAL A 77 -4.41 -27.23 9.36
C VAL A 77 -3.00 -27.31 8.79
N ILE A 78 -2.89 -27.13 7.47
CA ILE A 78 -1.59 -26.96 6.82
C ILE A 78 -1.16 -25.52 7.11
N TYR A 79 -0.18 -25.36 8.00
CA TYR A 79 0.46 -24.07 8.23
C TYR A 79 1.22 -23.67 6.96
N LEU A 80 0.76 -22.60 6.30
CA LEU A 80 1.32 -22.15 5.01
C LEU A 80 2.83 -21.89 5.10
N ALA A 81 3.32 -21.36 6.21
CA ALA A 81 4.74 -21.15 6.45
C ALA A 81 5.55 -22.47 6.39
N GLU A 82 5.00 -23.55 6.96
CA GLU A 82 5.62 -24.86 6.96
C GLU A 82 5.58 -25.51 5.57
N ALA A 83 4.46 -25.36 4.84
CA ALA A 83 4.36 -25.82 3.46
C ALA A 83 5.35 -25.10 2.53
N LEU A 84 5.57 -23.79 2.73
CA LEU A 84 6.55 -23.01 1.98
C LEU A 84 7.99 -23.37 2.34
N ARG A 85 8.28 -23.63 3.62
CA ARG A 85 9.59 -24.12 4.09
C ARG A 85 9.95 -25.46 3.43
N ILE A 86 9.05 -26.44 3.48
CA ILE A 86 9.23 -27.76 2.86
C ILE A 86 9.44 -27.63 1.34
N ARG A 87 8.68 -26.77 0.66
CA ARG A 87 8.85 -26.52 -0.78
C ARG A 87 10.21 -25.92 -1.10
N ARG A 88 10.71 -25.03 -0.24
CA ARG A 88 12.03 -24.42 -0.37
C ARG A 88 13.13 -25.47 -0.22
N GLU A 89 13.06 -26.28 0.83
CA GLU A 89 14.03 -27.36 1.09
C GLU A 89 14.05 -28.41 -0.02
N ARG A 90 12.88 -28.78 -0.58
CA ARG A 90 12.82 -29.66 -1.75
C ARG A 90 13.44 -29.05 -3.01
N ARG A 91 13.35 -27.73 -3.19
CA ARG A 91 13.99 -27.03 -4.32
C ARG A 91 15.50 -26.89 -4.16
N PHE A 92 16.01 -26.84 -2.93
CA PHE A 92 17.45 -26.73 -2.66
C PHE A 92 18.15 -28.08 -2.42
N GLY A 93 17.40 -29.16 -2.19
CA GLY A 93 17.93 -30.51 -2.04
C GLY A 93 18.23 -31.27 -3.34
N VAL A 94 17.94 -30.69 -4.51
CA VAL A 94 18.27 -31.29 -5.81
C VAL A 94 19.39 -30.48 -6.47
N GLY A 95 20.62 -30.83 -6.11
CA GLY A 95 21.83 -30.46 -6.85
C GLY A 95 22.08 -31.42 -8.02
N ALA A 96 21.92 -30.88 -9.24
CA ALA A 96 22.37 -31.23 -10.60
C ALA A 96 23.45 -32.33 -10.80
N PRO A 97 23.60 -32.98 -12.00
CA PRO A 97 23.51 -32.33 -13.32
C PRO A 97 22.96 -33.15 -14.52
N GLY A 98 22.64 -32.45 -15.62
CA GLY A 98 22.34 -33.02 -16.94
C GLY A 98 21.54 -32.01 -17.77
N SER A 99 22.22 -31.11 -18.46
CA SER A 99 22.43 -31.18 -19.92
C SER A 99 21.14 -31.02 -20.73
N ASP A 100 21.15 -29.95 -21.53
CA ASP A 100 20.25 -29.58 -22.62
C ASP A 100 18.92 -28.89 -22.25
N ALA A 101 18.90 -27.57 -22.44
CA ALA A 101 17.67 -26.78 -22.52
C ALA A 101 17.87 -25.70 -23.59
N GLY A 102 17.34 -25.97 -24.78
CA GLY A 102 17.34 -25.07 -25.92
C GLY A 102 16.60 -23.74 -25.68
N ALA A 103 17.02 -22.76 -26.48
CA ALA A 103 16.58 -21.38 -26.65
C ALA A 103 15.38 -20.85 -25.81
N SER A 104 15.70 -19.87 -24.97
CA SER A 104 14.75 -18.99 -24.26
C SER A 104 13.97 -18.10 -25.23
N ASN A 105 12.64 -18.24 -25.26
CA ASN A 105 11.73 -17.33 -25.95
C ASN A 105 11.39 -16.12 -25.06
N VAL A 106 12.26 -15.11 -25.06
CA VAL A 106 11.94 -13.81 -24.47
C VAL A 106 11.10 -13.00 -25.46
N VAL A 107 9.82 -12.83 -25.16
CA VAL A 107 8.96 -11.87 -25.87
C VAL A 107 9.11 -10.50 -25.19
N TYR A 108 9.78 -9.58 -25.87
CA TYR A 108 9.90 -8.19 -25.44
C TYR A 108 8.58 -7.46 -25.78
N MET A 109 7.77 -7.13 -24.77
CA MET A 109 6.61 -6.26 -24.95
C MET A 109 7.01 -4.81 -24.66
N SER A 110 7.13 -4.04 -25.73
CA SER A 110 7.38 -2.60 -25.75
C SER A 110 6.25 -1.83 -25.05
N ARG A 111 6.60 -1.00 -24.07
CA ARG A 111 5.67 -0.06 -23.42
C ARG A 111 5.27 1.05 -24.39
N GLY A 112 4.07 0.97 -24.93
CA GLY A 112 3.42 2.06 -25.64
C GLY A 112 3.13 3.22 -24.69
N ARG A 113 3.56 4.41 -25.09
CA ARG A 113 3.33 5.69 -24.42
C ARG A 113 1.96 6.19 -24.85
N GLY A 114 1.00 6.26 -23.92
CA GLY A 114 -0.30 6.89 -24.13
C GLY A 114 -0.61 7.78 -22.94
N HIS A 115 -0.57 9.09 -23.15
CA HIS A 115 -1.04 10.08 -22.19
C HIS A 115 -2.53 9.83 -21.93
N ALA A 116 -2.91 9.59 -20.67
CA ALA A 116 -4.29 9.63 -20.22
C ALA A 116 -4.42 10.78 -19.22
N SER A 117 -4.88 11.93 -19.72
CA SER A 117 -5.49 12.97 -18.90
C SER A 117 -6.81 12.41 -18.40
N ALA A 118 -6.93 12.20 -17.09
CA ALA A 118 -8.13 11.68 -16.44
C ALA A 118 -8.64 12.67 -15.40
N CYS A 119 -8.99 13.88 -15.86
CA CYS A 119 -9.79 14.85 -15.12
C CYS A 119 -10.82 15.46 -16.06
N GLU A 120 -11.65 14.63 -16.71
CA GLU A 120 -12.87 15.12 -17.35
C GLU A 120 -13.86 13.96 -17.51
N ALA A 121 -14.72 13.76 -16.51
CA ALA A 121 -16.01 13.08 -16.65
C ALA A 121 -16.74 13.07 -15.31
N LEU A 122 -17.14 14.23 -14.79
CA LEU A 122 -18.33 14.39 -13.95
C LEU A 122 -18.81 15.86 -14.07
N SER A 123 -19.67 16.10 -15.06
CA SER A 123 -20.64 17.21 -15.09
C SER A 123 -21.98 16.65 -15.51
#